data_AF-A0AAD9G8B4-F1
#
_entry.id   AF-A0AAD9G8B4-F1
#
_cell.length_a   1.000
_cell.length_b   1.000
_cell.length_c   1.000
_cell.angle_alpha   90.00
_cell.angle_beta   90.00
_cell.angle_gamma   90.00
#
_symmetry.space_group_name_H-M   'P 1'
#
loop_
_entity.id
_entity.type
_entity.pdbx_description
1 polymer ?
#
loop_
_entity_poly.entity_id
_entity_poly.type
_entity_poly.pdbx_seq_one_letter_code
_entity_poly.pdbx_strand_id
1 'polypeptide(L)' 'MRAEKRVIRVRFSYKRSTFVEDLIVLDLEDKLDLVFGMPWLVRHDPVINWEKRTLVCFNSISATESDGPVSAAHAPADT' A
#
# COMPACT_ATOMS: atom_id res chain seq x y z
N MET A 1 -23.21 -8.00 16.17
CA MET A 1 -21.77 -7.98 16.52
C MET A 1 -21.11 -6.96 15.61
N ARG A 2 -20.62 -5.83 16.16
CA ARG A 2 -19.97 -4.79 15.36
C ARG A 2 -18.47 -5.10 15.43
N ALA A 3 -17.94 -5.73 14.39
CA ALA A 3 -16.50 -5.93 14.31
C ALA A 3 -15.85 -4.55 14.11
N GLU A 4 -14.99 -4.14 15.04
CA GLU A 4 -14.23 -2.91 14.89
C GLU A 4 -13.23 -3.09 13.75
N LYS A 5 -13.24 -2.15 12.80
CA LYS A 5 -12.26 -2.14 11.71
C LYS A 5 -10.89 -1.83 12.31
N ARG A 6 -9.99 -2.82 12.32
CA ARG A 6 -8.58 -2.64 12.69
C ARG A 6 -7.73 -2.59 11.43
N VAL A 7 -6.89 -1.56 11.33
CA VAL A 7 -5.90 -1.39 10.25
C VAL A 7 -4.49 -1.51 10.83
N ILE A 8 -3.60 -2.22 10.15
CA ILE A 8 -2.19 -2.37 10.51
C ILE A 8 -1.30 -2.01 9.32
N ARG A 9 -0.18 -1.33 9.58
CA ARG A 9 0.84 -1.04 8.56
C ARG A 9 1.88 -2.14 8.57
N VAL A 10 2.01 -2.87 7.47
CA VAL A 10 2.87 -4.05 7.35
C VAL A 10 3.93 -3.80 6.29
N ARG A 11 5.17 -4.14 6.63
CA ARG A 11 6.28 -4.24 5.66
C ARG A 11 6.50 -5.70 5.34
N PHE A 12 6.44 -6.06 4.06
CA PHE A 12 6.74 -7.40 3.59
C PHE A 12 7.55 -7.36 2.30
N SER A 13 8.26 -8.45 2.01
CA SER A 13 9.03 -8.60 0.79
C SER A 13 8.55 -9.79 -0.02
N TYR A 14 8.54 -9.64 -1.34
CA TYR A 14 8.32 -10.73 -2.27
C TYR A 14 9.41 -10.71 -3.34
N LYS A 15 10.21 -11.78 -3.39
CA LYS A 15 11.45 -11.84 -4.19
C LYS A 15 12.37 -10.64 -3.89
N ARG A 16 12.58 -9.75 -4.87
CA ARG A 16 13.44 -8.55 -4.75
C ARG A 16 12.65 -7.28 -4.48
N SER A 17 11.33 -7.37 -4.36
CA SER A 17 10.44 -6.22 -4.11
C SER A 17 10.08 -6.13 -2.64
N THR A 18 10.01 -4.91 -2.11
CA THR A 18 9.55 -4.62 -0.75
C THR A 18 8.33 -3.72 -0.82
N PHE A 19 7.34 -4.00 0.02
CA PHE A 19 6.06 -3.31 0.08
C PHE A 19 5.81 -2.82 1.50
N VAL A 20 5.14 -1.67 1.61
CA VAL A 20 4.66 -1.13 2.88
C VAL A 20 3.19 -0.79 2.67
N GLU A 21 2.30 -1.55 3.30
CA GLU A 21 0.86 -1.49 3.03
C GLU A 21 0.05 -1.39 4.32
N ASP A 22 -1.07 -0.68 4.24
CA ASP A 22 -2.09 -0.66 5.29
C ASP A 22 -3.13 -1.75 5.00
N LEU A 23 -3.23 -2.72 5.91
CA LEU A 23 -4.08 -3.91 5.76
C LEU A 23 -5.14 -3.96 6.86
N ILE A 24 -6.32 -4.44 6.51
CA ILE A 24 -7.41 -4.66 7.47
C ILE A 24 -7.25 -6.04 8.09
N VAL A 25 -7.33 -6.11 9.42
CA VAL A 25 -7.32 -7.39 10.13
C VAL A 25 -8.72 -8.00 10.07
N LEU A 26 -8.80 -9.21 9.53
CA LEU A 26 -10.02 -10.00 9.46
C LEU A 26 -9.76 -11.36 10.13
N ASP A 27 -10.74 -11.83 10.90
CA ASP A 27 -10.73 -13.20 11.40
C ASP A 27 -11.25 -14.11 10.29
N LEU A 28 -10.34 -14.87 9.66
CA LEU A 28 -10.64 -15.82 8.59
C LEU A 28 -10.39 -17.27 9.02
N GLU A 29 -10.55 -17.57 10.32
CA GLU A 29 -10.38 -18.92 10.88
C GLU A 29 -8.99 -19.50 10.54
N ASP A 30 -7.97 -18.65 10.55
CA ASP A 30 -6.56 -18.98 10.27
C ASP A 30 -6.29 -19.67 8.91
N LYS A 31 -7.21 -19.57 7.94
CA LYS A 31 -7.05 -20.18 6.62
C LYS A 31 -6.05 -19.45 5.73
N LEU A 32 -5.91 -18.14 5.93
CA LEU A 32 -5.10 -17.26 5.09
C LEU A 32 -4.40 -16.23 5.98
N ASP A 33 -3.08 -16.12 5.84
CA ASP A 33 -2.31 -15.10 6.56
C ASP A 33 -2.48 -13.69 5.96
N LEU A 34 -2.66 -13.61 4.63
CA LEU A 34 -2.74 -12.34 3.90
C LEU A 34 -3.56 -12.47 2.62
N VAL A 35 -4.43 -11.49 2.38
CA VAL A 35 -5.27 -11.39 1.18
C VAL A 35 -5.01 -10.06 0.48
N PHE A 36 -4.53 -10.13 -0.76
CA PHE A 36 -4.38 -8.95 -1.62
C PHE A 36 -5.64 -8.75 -2.47
N GLY A 37 -6.41 -7.72 -2.13
CA GLY A 37 -7.56 -7.31 -2.92
C GLY A 37 -7.20 -6.40 -4.09
N MET A 38 -8.24 -5.94 -4.80
CA MET A 38 -8.11 -4.99 -5.91
C MET A 38 -7.26 -3.74 -5.60
N PRO A 39 -7.34 -3.10 -4.42
CA PRO A 39 -6.54 -1.91 -4.14
C PRO A 39 -5.04 -2.15 -4.24
N TRP A 40 -4.56 -3.32 -3.82
CA TRP A 40 -3.16 -3.67 -3.91
C TRP A 40 -2.76 -3.97 -5.37
N LEU A 41 -3.62 -4.66 -6.11
CA LEU A 41 -3.40 -4.97 -7.53
C LEU A 41 -3.33 -3.71 -8.39
N VAL A 42 -4.26 -2.77 -8.21
CA VAL A 42 -4.26 -1.50 -8.97
C VAL A 42 -3.02 -0.66 -8.63
N ARG A 43 -2.56 -0.70 -7.38
CA ARG A 43 -1.41 0.11 -6.92
C ARG A 43 -0.08 -0.40 -7.48
N HIS A 44 0.12 -1.72 -7.45
CA HIS A 44 1.40 -2.33 -7.81
C HIS A 44 1.43 -2.90 -9.23
N ASP A 45 0.27 -2.95 -9.88
CA ASP A 45 0.03 -3.45 -11.24
C ASP A 45 0.82 -4.73 -11.56
N PRO A 46 0.69 -5.79 -10.75
CA PRO A 46 1.46 -6.99 -10.97
C PRO A 46 0.91 -7.76 -12.18
N VAL A 47 1.82 -8.32 -12.95
CA VAL A 47 1.45 -9.30 -13.97
C VAL A 47 1.22 -10.65 -13.28
N ILE A 48 -0.03 -11.11 -13.30
CA ILE A 48 -0.41 -12.45 -12.84
C ILE A 48 -0.19 -13.44 -13.98
N ASN A 49 0.91 -14.21 -13.90
CA ASN A 49 1.13 -15.32 -14.81
C ASN A 49 0.44 -16.56 -14.26
N TRP A 50 -0.72 -16.89 -14.81
CA TRP A 50 -1.55 -18.02 -14.41
C TRP A 50 -0.91 -19.38 -14.71
N GLU A 51 -0.22 -19.51 -15.84
CA GLU A 51 0.43 -20.76 -16.26
C GLU A 51 1.56 -21.14 -15.28
N LYS A 52 2.41 -20.16 -14.96
CA LYS A 52 3.56 -20.35 -14.06
C LYS A 52 3.19 -20.19 -12.60
N ARG A 53 1.95 -19.75 -12.31
CA ARG A 53 1.46 -19.41 -10.96
C ARG A 53 2.39 -18.43 -10.25
N THR A 54 2.74 -17.34 -10.93
CA THR A 54 3.65 -16.31 -10.40
C THR A 54 3.09 -14.90 -10.54
N LEU A 55 3.50 -14.03 -9.61
CA LEU A 55 3.38 -12.59 -9.72
C LEU A 55 4.74 -12.02 -10.14
N VAL A 56 4.77 -11.20 -11.19
CA VAL A 56 5.99 -10.57 -11.72
C VAL A 56 5.72 -9.11 -12.10
N CYS A 57 6.79 -8.36 -12.39
CA CYS A 57 6.71 -6.99 -12.91
C CYS A 57 5.90 -6.04 -12.03
N PHE A 58 6.29 -5.92 -10.75
CA PHE A 58 5.72 -4.89 -9.88
C PHE A 58 6.18 -3.53 -10.38
N ASN A 59 5.24 -2.63 -10.66
CA ASN A 59 5.60 -1.28 -11.06
C ASN A 59 6.27 -0.61 -9.84
N SER A 60 7.59 -0.46 -9.89
CA SER A 60 8.32 0.31 -8.89
C SER A 60 8.09 1.78 -9.17
N ILE A 61 6.87 2.26 -8.97
CA ILE A 61 6.70 3.69 -8.69
C ILE A 61 7.29 3.86 -7.30
N SER A 62 8.61 4.02 -7.26
CA SER A 62 9.29 4.66 -6.15
C SER A 62 8.45 5.89 -5.84
N ALA A 63 7.81 5.88 -4.68
CA ALA A 63 7.12 7.04 -4.19
C ALA A 63 8.14 8.20 -4.24
N THR A 64 7.97 9.11 -5.18
CA THR A 64 8.35 10.49 -4.92
C THR A 64 7.39 10.94 -3.83
N GLU A 65 7.70 10.58 -2.59
CA GLU A 65 7.32 11.39 -1.44
C GLU A 65 7.93 12.78 -1.75
N SER A 66 7.15 13.63 -2.39
CA SER A 66 7.48 15.05 -2.51
C SER A 66 7.17 15.66 -1.15
N ASP A 67 8.23 15.99 -0.42
CA ASP A 67 8.23 16.62 0.89
C ASP A 67 7.24 17.79 1.00
N GLY A 68 6.43 17.73 2.07
CA GLY A 68 6.04 18.88 2.90
C GLY A 68 4.95 19.84 2.39
N PRO A 69 4.05 20.31 3.27
CA PRO A 69 3.21 21.46 2.94
C PRO A 69 4.08 22.72 2.86
N VAL A 70 4.00 23.45 1.75
CA VAL A 70 4.56 24.80 1.63
C VAL A 70 3.91 25.68 2.69
N SER A 71 4.77 26.19 3.58
CA SER A 71 4.43 27.07 4.70
C SER A 71 3.72 28.35 4.24
N ALA A 72 2.88 28.85 5.15
CA ALA A 72 1.86 29.87 4.96
C ALA A 72 2.32 31.23 4.42
N ALA A 73 1.45 31.79 3.58
CA ALA A 73 1.11 33.20 3.34
C ALA A 73 2.10 34.29 3.83
N HIS A 74 2.69 35.02 2.86
CA HIS A 74 3.19 36.36 3.08
C HIS A 74 2.00 37.34 3.21
N ALA A 75 1.87 37.98 4.37
CA ALA A 75 1.09 39.22 4.51
C ALA A 75 1.90 40.39 3.94
N PRO A 76 1.27 41.41 3.32
CA PRO A 76 1.97 42.61 2.90
C PRO A 76 2.30 43.45 4.13
N ALA A 77 3.54 43.91 4.23
CA ALA A 77 3.91 44.96 5.15
C ALA A 77 3.52 46.30 4.53
N ASP A 78 2.57 47.01 5.16
CA ASP A 78 2.35 48.43 4.91
C ASP A 78 3.52 49.22 5.50
N THR A 79 4.15 50.06 4.69
CA THR A 79 4.80 51.30 5.14
C THR A 79 4.71 52.34 4.04
#